data_AF-A0A924KIR4-F1
#
_entry.id   AF-A0A924KIR4-F1
#
_cell.length_a   1.000
_cell.length_b   1.000
_cell.length_c   1.000
_cell.angle_alpha   90.00
_cell.angle_beta   90.00
_cell.angle_gamma   90.00
#
_symmetry.space_group_name_H-M   'P 1'
#
loop_
_entity.id
_entity.type
_entity.pdbx_description
1 polymer ?
#
loop_
_entity_poly.entity_id
_entity_poly.type
_entity_poly.pdbx_seq_one_letter_code
_entity_poly.pdbx_strand_id
1 'polypeptide(L)'
;MKIVLKNMGAITKEVELSPAQLTIFSGGNNTGKTYAMYVLWALFQRRARHVFAFAERLAEQLKVEGSVSLPLEAFFTQHWVTLEKGIAQGLRKRLPEL
;
A
#
# COMPACT_ATOMS: atom_id res chain seq x y z
N MET A 1 -8.75 -6.91 -18.32
CA MET A 1 -7.49 -6.54 -17.62
C MET A 1 -6.72 -7.83 -17.36
N LYS A 2 -5.45 -7.90 -17.72
CA LYS A 2 -4.58 -9.06 -17.47
C LYS A 2 -3.69 -8.76 -16.27
N ILE A 3 -3.71 -9.63 -15.26
CA ILE A 3 -2.94 -9.50 -14.01
C ILE A 3 -1.99 -10.68 -13.93
N VAL A 4 -0.70 -10.42 -13.81
CA VAL A 4 0.31 -11.45 -13.57
C VAL A 4 0.77 -11.35 -12.13
N LEU A 5 0.62 -12.43 -11.38
CA LEU A 5 1.04 -12.55 -9.99
C LEU A 5 2.19 -13.55 -9.90
N LYS A 6 3.24 -13.19 -9.17
CA LYS A 6 4.41 -14.06 -8.95
C LYS A 6 4.96 -13.81 -7.56
N ASN A 7 5.26 -14.88 -6.83
CA ASN A 7 5.87 -14.84 -5.48
C ASN A 7 5.09 -13.94 -4.49
N MET A 8 3.76 -14.07 -4.47
CA MET A 8 2.87 -13.27 -3.61
C MET A 8 2.21 -14.17 -2.55
N GLY A 9 2.80 -14.22 -1.36
CA GLY A 9 2.29 -15.05 -0.27
C GLY A 9 2.25 -16.54 -0.64
N ALA A 10 1.07 -17.16 -0.52
CA ALA A 10 0.86 -18.55 -0.91
C ALA A 10 0.90 -18.79 -2.44
N ILE A 11 0.94 -17.72 -3.25
CA ILE A 11 1.11 -17.82 -4.71
C ILE A 11 2.61 -17.86 -5.00
N THR A 12 3.19 -19.05 -4.94
CA THR A 12 4.64 -19.29 -5.11
C THR A 12 5.08 -19.49 -6.56
N LYS A 13 4.12 -19.70 -7.47
CA LYS A 13 4.36 -19.81 -8.91
C LYS A 13 3.73 -18.63 -9.62
N GLU A 14 4.21 -18.38 -10.84
CA GLU A 14 3.60 -17.37 -11.70
C GLU A 14 2.19 -17.81 -12.11
N VAL A 15 1.22 -16.91 -11.97
CA VAL A 15 -0.16 -17.13 -12.41
C VAL A 15 -0.66 -15.90 -13.15
N GLU A 16 -1.40 -16.16 -14.22
CA GLU A 16 -2.06 -15.15 -15.01
C GLU A 16 -3.57 -15.19 -14.74
N LEU A 17 -4.13 -14.03 -14.38
CA LEU A 17 -5.55 -13.84 -14.15
C LEU A 17 -6.10 -12.86 -15.18
N SER A 18 -7.20 -13.25 -15.83
CA SER A 18 -7.99 -12.38 -16.71
C SER A 18 -9.43 -12.31 -16.20
N PRO A 19 -9.73 -11.49 -15.17
CA PRO A 19 -11.06 -11.42 -14.58
C PRO A 19 -12.10 -10.91 -15.58
N ALA A 20 -13.27 -11.57 -15.60
CA ALA A 20 -14.47 -11.14 -16.30
C ALA A 20 -15.31 -10.17 -15.44
N GLN A 21 -16.50 -9.77 -15.92
CA GLN A 21 -17.40 -8.86 -15.18
C GLN A 21 -17.73 -9.36 -13.77
N LEU A 22 -17.97 -10.67 -13.63
CA LEU A 22 -18.06 -11.35 -12.35
C LEU A 22 -17.00 -12.46 -12.33
N THR A 23 -16.14 -12.44 -11.33
CA THR A 23 -15.12 -13.46 -11.11
C THR A 23 -15.14 -13.87 -9.65
N ILE A 24 -15.26 -15.16 -9.38
CA ILE A 24 -15.29 -15.72 -8.02
C ILE A 24 -13.99 -16.49 -7.78
N PHE A 25 -13.27 -16.14 -6.72
CA PHE A 25 -12.12 -16.91 -6.25
C PHE A 25 -12.58 -17.86 -5.13
N SER A 26 -12.48 -19.17 -5.38
CA SER A 26 -12.84 -20.23 -4.41
C SER A 26 -11.66 -21.16 -4.14
N GLY A 27 -11.72 -21.95 -3.06
CA GLY A 27 -10.66 -22.87 -2.64
C GLY A 27 -10.45 -22.89 -1.12
N GLY A 28 -9.60 -23.80 -0.64
CA GLY A 28 -9.31 -23.99 0.81
C GLY A 28 -8.63 -22.79 1.48
N ASN A 29 -8.58 -22.77 2.82
CA ASN A 29 -7.94 -21.65 3.52
C ASN A 29 -6.46 -21.49 3.12
N ASN A 30 -5.96 -20.26 3.09
CA ASN A 30 -4.58 -19.92 2.76
C ASN A 30 -4.05 -20.35 1.37
N THR A 31 -4.92 -20.57 0.39
CA THR A 31 -4.52 -20.96 -0.99
C THR A 31 -4.31 -19.79 -1.95
N GLY A 32 -4.00 -18.60 -1.43
CA GLY A 32 -3.71 -17.41 -2.26
C GLY A 32 -4.90 -16.49 -2.56
N LYS A 33 -6.14 -16.85 -2.22
CA LYS A 33 -7.33 -16.00 -2.43
C LYS A 33 -7.18 -14.60 -1.83
N THR A 34 -6.76 -14.51 -0.58
CA THR A 34 -6.54 -13.23 0.12
C THR A 34 -5.45 -12.40 -0.58
N TYR A 35 -4.36 -13.03 -1.01
CA TYR A 35 -3.29 -12.34 -1.72
C TYR A 35 -3.72 -11.82 -3.10
N ALA A 36 -4.47 -12.63 -3.87
CA ALA A 36 -5.06 -12.19 -5.13
C ALA A 36 -6.01 -10.99 -4.91
N MET A 37 -6.83 -11.02 -3.86
CA MET A 37 -7.70 -9.91 -3.48
C MET A 37 -6.94 -8.67 -3.06
N TYR A 38 -5.83 -8.78 -2.32
CA TYR A 38 -4.99 -7.65 -1.96
C TYR A 38 -4.34 -6.99 -3.17
N VAL A 39 -3.89 -7.78 -4.14
CA VAL A 39 -3.32 -7.20 -5.37
C VAL A 39 -4.39 -6.52 -6.21
N LEU A 40 -5.55 -7.16 -6.39
CA LEU A 40 -6.70 -6.53 -7.04
C LEU A 40 -7.08 -5.22 -6.36
N TRP A 41 -7.23 -5.25 -5.03
CA TRP A 41 -7.54 -4.08 -4.23
C TRP A 41 -6.47 -3.00 -4.42
N ALA A 42 -5.18 -3.31 -4.33
CA ALA A 42 -4.11 -2.34 -4.52
C ALA A 42 -4.10 -1.72 -5.94
N LEU A 43 -4.38 -2.51 -6.97
CA LEU A 43 -4.50 -2.03 -8.36
C LEU A 43 -5.68 -1.08 -8.54
N PHE A 44 -6.83 -1.39 -7.93
CA PHE A 44 -8.02 -0.53 -7.95
C PHE A 44 -7.88 0.70 -7.03
N GLN A 45 -7.12 0.57 -5.94
CA GLN A 45 -6.82 1.63 -4.98
C GLN A 45 -5.59 2.46 -5.36
N ARG A 46 -5.24 2.51 -6.66
CA ARG A 46 -4.22 3.42 -7.23
C ARG A 46 -4.37 4.90 -6.84
N ARG A 47 -5.42 5.28 -6.13
CA ARG A 47 -5.64 6.61 -5.59
C ARG A 47 -5.15 6.70 -4.15
N ALA A 48 -3.95 7.23 -3.99
CA ALA A 48 -3.32 7.73 -2.76
C ALA A 48 -2.44 6.75 -1.97
N ARG A 49 -1.21 6.60 -2.48
CA ARG A 49 -0.05 6.72 -1.58
C ARG A 49 0.33 8.19 -1.56
N HIS A 50 0.15 8.85 -0.42
CA HIS A 50 0.95 10.02 -0.12
C HIS A 50 2.31 9.50 0.32
N VAL A 51 3.30 9.67 -0.54
CA VAL A 51 4.69 9.38 -0.18
C VAL A 51 5.21 10.63 0.50
N PHE A 52 5.48 10.51 1.80
CA PHE A 52 6.14 11.59 2.51
C PHE A 52 7.65 11.51 2.26
N ALA A 53 8.26 12.60 1.82
CA ALA A 53 9.70 12.65 1.53
C ALA A 53 10.61 12.31 2.72
N PHE A 54 10.10 12.39 3.97
CA PHE A 54 10.83 11.93 5.14
C PHE A 54 10.88 10.39 5.22
N ALA A 55 9.82 9.70 4.76
CA ALA A 55 9.72 8.24 4.83
C ALA A 55 10.71 7.57 3.86
N GLU A 56 10.96 8.17 2.69
CA GLU A 56 12.00 7.71 1.77
C GLU A 56 13.39 7.81 2.41
N ARG A 57 13.71 8.91 3.08
CA ARG A 57 14.98 9.07 3.80
C ARG A 57 15.15 8.05 4.92
N LEU A 58 14.11 7.82 5.73
CA LEU A 58 14.13 6.78 6.76
C LEU A 58 14.33 5.39 6.17
N ALA A 59 13.73 5.10 5.02
CA ALA A 59 13.89 3.82 4.34
C ALA A 59 15.34 3.62 3.84
N GLU A 60 15.98 4.66 3.32
CA GLU A 60 17.39 4.58 2.93
C GLU A 60 18.32 4.43 4.15
N GLN A 61 18.07 5.15 5.25
CA GLN A 61 18.82 4.95 6.49
C GLN A 61 18.65 3.53 7.03
N LEU A 62 17.43 3.00 7.05
CA LEU A 62 17.15 1.63 7.49
C LEU A 62 17.90 0.59 6.66
N LYS A 63 18.03 0.80 5.34
CA LYS A 63 18.79 -0.11 4.46
C LYS A 63 20.28 -0.13 4.81
N VAL A 64 20.86 1.02 5.17
CA VAL A 64 22.29 1.16 5.45
C VAL A 64 22.62 0.75 6.89
N GLU A 65 21.82 1.21 7.85
CA GLU A 65 22.10 1.09 9.28
C GLU A 65 21.43 -0.14 9.91
N GLY A 66 20.54 -0.83 9.20
CA GLY A 66 19.81 -2.02 9.66
C GLY A 66 18.73 -1.73 10.72
N SER A 67 18.72 -0.52 11.27
CA SER A 67 17.72 -0.02 12.20
C SER A 67 17.58 1.49 12.04
N VAL A 68 16.42 2.05 12.41
CA VAL A 68 16.23 3.50 12.48
C VAL A 68 15.40 3.81 13.72
N SER A 69 15.81 4.83 14.48
CA SER A 69 15.04 5.31 15.63
C SER A 69 14.33 6.60 15.24
N LEU A 70 13.01 6.63 15.41
CA LEU A 70 12.18 7.79 15.11
C LEU A 70 11.51 8.26 16.40
N PRO A 71 12.07 9.25 17.11
CA PRO A 71 11.43 9.84 18.27
C PRO A 71 10.14 10.55 17.81
N LEU A 72 8.98 10.00 18.18
CA LEU A 72 7.68 10.43 17.67
C LEU A 72 7.40 11.91 17.98
N GLU A 73 7.78 12.38 19.16
CA GLU A 73 7.54 13.74 19.59
C GLU A 73 8.34 14.76 18.76
N ALA A 74 9.62 14.50 18.53
CA ALA A 74 10.45 15.31 17.64
C ALA A 74 9.95 15.24 16.19
N PHE A 75 9.55 14.05 15.75
CA PHE A 75 9.01 13.81 14.41
C PHE A 75 7.75 14.64 14.16
N PHE A 76 6.76 14.60 15.06
CA PHE A 76 5.54 15.39 14.91
C PHE A 76 5.86 16.88 14.95
N THR A 77 6.69 17.34 15.90
CA THR A 77 7.08 18.74 15.99
C THR A 77 7.71 19.25 14.69
N GLN A 78 8.57 18.45 14.05
CA GLN A 78 9.27 18.84 12.82
C GLN A 78 8.37 18.77 11.57
N HIS A 79 7.42 17.84 11.51
CA HIS A 79 6.71 17.51 10.28
C HIS A 79 5.20 17.81 10.28
N TRP A 80 4.64 18.29 11.40
CA TRP A 80 3.21 18.49 11.59
C TRP A 80 2.54 19.24 10.44
N VAL A 81 3.09 20.40 10.05
CA VAL A 81 2.52 21.25 8.98
C VAL A 81 2.41 20.50 7.64
N THR A 82 3.41 19.67 7.32
CA THR A 82 3.40 18.88 6.08
C THR A 82 2.42 17.70 6.18
N LEU A 83 2.38 17.04 7.33
CA LEU A 83 1.45 15.95 7.61
C LEU A 83 0.00 16.42 7.54
N GLU A 84 -0.33 17.51 8.24
CA GLU A 84 -1.65 18.13 8.27
C GLU A 84 -2.13 18.49 6.86
N LYS A 85 -1.30 19.17 6.07
CA LYS A 85 -1.64 19.53 4.69
C LYS A 85 -1.88 18.29 3.81
N GLY A 86 -1.04 17.26 3.96
CA GLY A 86 -1.19 16.00 3.22
C GLY A 86 -2.46 15.24 3.61
N ILE A 87 -2.77 15.17 4.91
CA ILE A 87 -3.99 14.57 5.44
C ILE A 87 -5.22 15.33 4.93
N ALA A 88 -5.22 16.66 5.04
CA ALA A 88 -6.33 17.50 4.58
C ALA A 88 -6.58 17.36 3.07
N GLN A 89 -5.52 17.34 2.24
CA GLN A 89 -5.67 17.06 0.80
C GLN A 89 -6.22 15.66 0.53
N GLY A 90 -5.72 14.66 1.25
CA GLY A 90 -6.19 13.28 1.15
C GLY A 90 -7.67 13.14 1.49
N LEU A 91 -8.10 13.80 2.57
CA LEU A 91 -9.50 13.86 3.01
C LEU A 91 -10.37 14.57 1.97
N ARG A 92 -10.05 15.80 1.57
CA ARG A 92 -10.84 16.55 0.56
C ARG A 92 -10.99 15.81 -0.77
N LYS A 93 -9.95 15.10 -1.19
CA LYS A 93 -9.97 14.32 -2.45
C LYS A 93 -10.87 13.09 -2.37
N ARG A 94 -11.03 12.51 -1.18
CA ARG A 94 -11.72 11.22 -0.97
C ARG A 94 -13.10 11.37 -0.33
N LEU A 95 -13.33 12.47 0.39
CA LEU A 95 -14.55 12.84 1.10
C LEU A 95 -14.83 14.33 0.82
N PRO A 96 -15.22 14.70 -0.42
CA PRO A 96 -15.42 16.09 -0.82
C PRO A 96 -16.61 16.77 -0.14
N GLU A 97 -17.49 16.01 0.52
CA GLU A 97 -18.69 16.51 1.21
C GLU A 97 -18.52 16.62 2.74
N LEU A 98 -17.28 16.53 3.24
CA LEU A 98 -16.87 16.78 4.62
C LEU A 98 -16.12 18.11 4.75
#